data_AF-A0A6V7PUB3-F1
#
_entry.id   AF-A0A6V7PUB3-F1
#
_cell.length_a   1.000
_cell.length_b   1.000
_cell.length_c   1.000
_cell.angle_alpha   90.00
_cell.angle_beta   90.00
_cell.angle_gamma   90.00
#
_symmetry.space_group_name_H-M   'P 1'
#
loop_
_entity.id
_entity.type
_entity.pdbx_description
1 polymer ?
#
loop_
_entity_poly.entity_id
_entity_poly.type
_entity_poly.pdbx_seq_one_letter_code
_entity_poly.pdbx_strand_id
1 'polypeptide(L)'
;MSRNVVEKLASIDAQLRLLAPGKVSEDDKLVEYDALLLDRFLDILQDLHGEDLREMVQECYELAAEYEGKHDSHKLDELGNVLTSLDAGDLIVVTKSFSHMLN
;
A
#
# COMPACT_ATOMS: atom_id res chain seq x y z
N MET A 1 4.52 19.30 -6.91
CA MET A 1 4.83 17.92 -7.33
C MET A 1 5.58 17.17 -6.24
N SER A 2 6.74 17.64 -5.73
CA SER A 2 7.59 16.87 -4.78
C SER A 2 7.11 16.77 -3.33
N ARG A 3 6.12 17.56 -2.88
CA ARG A 3 5.66 17.55 -1.47
C ARG A 3 4.76 16.34 -1.17
N ASN A 4 3.84 16.04 -2.08
CA ASN A 4 2.91 14.90 -1.95
C ASN A 4 3.65 13.56 -1.96
N VAL A 5 4.72 13.42 -2.75
CA VAL A 5 5.53 12.19 -2.81
C VAL A 5 6.22 11.91 -1.46
N VAL A 6 6.75 12.95 -0.80
CA VAL A 6 7.41 12.81 0.52
C VAL A 6 6.40 12.47 1.62
N GLU A 7 5.20 13.04 1.59
CA GLU A 7 4.11 12.71 2.53
C GLU A 7 3.59 11.28 2.30
N LYS A 8 3.46 10.86 1.03
CA LYS A 8 3.01 9.52 0.63
C LYS A 8 4.05 8.44 1.00
N LEU A 9 5.35 8.70 0.79
CA LEU A 9 6.48 7.89 1.30
C LEU A 9 6.42 7.68 2.81
N ALA A 10 6.15 8.77 3.53
CA ALA A 10 6.05 8.72 4.99
C ALA A 10 4.85 7.88 5.47
N SER A 11 3.76 7.79 4.69
CA SER A 11 2.59 6.96 5.05
C SER A 11 2.91 5.46 5.05
N ILE A 12 3.47 4.95 3.95
CA ILE A 12 3.77 3.51 3.79
C ILE A 12 4.84 3.05 4.77
N ASP A 13 5.93 3.82 4.86
CA ASP A 13 7.04 3.56 5.77
C ASP A 13 6.59 3.61 7.24
N ALA A 14 5.63 4.48 7.58
CA ALA A 14 5.02 4.49 8.90
C ALA A 14 4.17 3.22 9.15
N GLN A 15 3.36 2.79 8.19
CA GLN A 15 2.52 1.60 8.35
C GLN A 15 3.34 0.32 8.50
N LEU A 16 4.38 0.14 7.68
CA LEU A 16 5.28 -1.00 7.82
C LEU A 16 5.96 -1.04 9.18
N ARG A 17 6.36 0.12 9.72
CA ARG A 17 6.92 0.19 11.09
C ARG A 17 5.91 -0.04 12.20
N LEU A 18 4.63 0.22 11.97
CA LEU A 18 3.60 -0.16 12.95
C LEU A 18 3.45 -1.69 13.00
N LEU A 19 3.57 -2.36 11.86
CA LEU A 19 3.48 -3.84 11.77
C LEU A 19 4.78 -4.53 12.24
N ALA A 20 5.93 -3.96 11.91
CA ALA A 20 7.26 -4.47 12.27
C ALA A 20 8.06 -3.39 13.03
N PRO A 21 7.78 -3.16 14.33
CA PRO A 21 8.34 -2.04 15.09
C PRO A 21 9.81 -2.19 15.48
N GLY A 22 10.36 -3.40 15.44
CA GLY A 22 11.72 -3.69 15.85
C GLY A 22 12.48 -4.45 14.78
N LYS A 23 13.76 -4.08 14.60
CA LYS A 23 14.68 -4.84 13.76
C LYS A 23 14.95 -6.21 14.36
N VAL A 24 15.03 -7.24 13.52
CA VAL A 24 15.36 -8.60 13.97
C VAL A 24 16.87 -8.83 14.09
N SER A 25 17.68 -8.02 13.42
CA SER A 25 19.16 -7.98 13.50
C SER A 25 19.69 -6.55 13.31
N GLU A 26 20.97 -6.29 13.61
CA GLU A 26 21.56 -4.96 13.43
C GLU A 26 21.59 -4.50 11.96
N ASP A 27 21.75 -5.45 11.04
CA ASP A 27 21.80 -5.25 9.60
C ASP A 27 20.44 -5.41 8.91
N ASP A 28 19.37 -5.65 9.67
CA ASP A 28 18.01 -5.73 9.16
C ASP A 28 17.62 -4.38 8.51
N LYS A 29 17.28 -4.47 7.23
CA LYS A 29 16.84 -3.35 6.39
C LYS A 29 15.55 -3.68 5.64
N LEU A 30 14.81 -4.70 6.09
CA LEU A 30 13.69 -5.24 5.33
C LEU A 30 12.59 -4.20 5.15
N VAL A 31 12.19 -3.51 6.23
CA VAL A 31 11.21 -2.43 6.17
C VAL A 31 11.68 -1.30 5.24
N GLU A 32 12.95 -0.94 5.29
CA GLU A 32 13.51 0.10 4.42
C GLU A 32 13.52 -0.30 2.93
N TYR A 33 13.75 -1.58 2.62
CA TYR A 33 13.70 -2.10 1.26
C TYR A 33 12.27 -2.17 0.73
N ASP A 34 11.33 -2.69 1.53
CA ASP A 34 9.94 -2.81 1.15
C ASP A 34 9.31 -1.43 0.93
N ALA A 35 9.56 -0.47 1.83
CA ALA A 35 9.09 0.90 1.66
C ALA A 35 9.62 1.55 0.38
N LEU A 36 10.89 1.34 0.04
CA LEU A 36 11.51 1.89 -1.17
C LEU A 36 10.92 1.28 -2.45
N LEU A 37 10.73 -0.04 -2.48
CA LEU A 37 10.16 -0.73 -3.64
C LEU A 37 8.69 -0.35 -3.82
N LEU A 38 7.92 -0.28 -2.73
CA LEU A 38 6.50 0.06 -2.78
C LEU A 38 6.28 1.50 -3.25
N ASP A 39 7.10 2.45 -2.77
CA ASP A 39 7.07 3.84 -3.23
C ASP A 39 7.27 3.92 -4.74
N ARG A 40 8.36 3.33 -5.24
CA ARG A 40 8.68 3.36 -6.68
C ARG A 40 7.62 2.64 -7.51
N PHE A 41 7.04 1.58 -6.99
CA PHE A 41 5.94 0.90 -7.65
C PHE A 41 4.71 1.81 -7.77
N LEU A 42 4.34 2.54 -6.71
CA LEU A 42 3.20 3.45 -6.75
C LEU A 42 3.45 4.66 -7.67
N ASP A 43 4.67 5.18 -7.72
CA ASP A 43 5.05 6.21 -8.71
C ASP A 43 4.80 5.69 -10.14
N ILE A 44 5.28 4.47 -10.44
CA ILE A 44 5.08 3.83 -11.75
C ILE A 44 3.59 3.58 -12.04
N LEU A 45 2.84 3.13 -11.04
CA LEU A 45 1.40 2.90 -11.16
C LEU A 45 0.67 4.21 -11.50
N GLN A 46 1.02 5.31 -10.82
CA GLN A 46 0.48 6.63 -11.10
C GLN A 46 0.82 7.11 -12.51
N ASP A 47 2.07 6.96 -12.94
CA ASP A 47 2.50 7.39 -14.27
C ASP A 47 1.79 6.62 -15.40
N LEU A 48 1.45 5.35 -15.18
CA LEU A 48 0.82 4.48 -16.19
C LEU A 48 -0.71 4.52 -16.15
N HIS A 49 -1.30 4.62 -14.96
CA HIS A 49 -2.72 4.41 -14.73
C HIS A 49 -3.43 5.60 -14.06
N GLY A 50 -2.71 6.66 -13.73
CA GLY A 50 -3.25 7.88 -13.14
C GLY A 50 -3.24 7.88 -11.61
N GLU A 51 -3.44 9.08 -11.04
CA GLU A 51 -3.41 9.30 -9.58
C GLU A 51 -4.56 8.58 -8.87
N ASP A 52 -5.78 8.60 -9.44
CA ASP A 52 -6.96 7.96 -8.85
C ASP A 52 -6.72 6.48 -8.56
N LEU A 53 -6.21 5.72 -9.53
CA LEU A 53 -6.00 4.29 -9.34
C LEU A 53 -4.86 4.00 -8.37
N ARG A 54 -3.83 4.84 -8.38
CA ARG A 54 -2.75 4.76 -7.41
C ARG A 54 -3.23 5.06 -5.99
N GLU A 55 -4.17 5.98 -5.81
CA GLU A 55 -4.81 6.25 -4.52
C GLU A 55 -5.68 5.08 -4.06
N MET A 56 -6.45 4.45 -4.95
CA MET A 56 -7.24 3.26 -4.61
C MET A 56 -6.36 2.08 -4.16
N VAL A 57 -5.24 1.85 -4.86
CA VAL A 57 -4.27 0.81 -4.45
C VAL A 57 -3.65 1.14 -3.10
N GLN A 58 -3.29 2.41 -2.86
CA GLN A 58 -2.79 2.81 -1.55
C GLN A 58 -3.86 2.63 -0.45
N GLU A 59 -5.09 3.09 -0.65
CA GLU A 59 -6.18 2.93 0.32
C GLU A 59 -6.39 1.45 0.69
N CYS A 60 -6.39 0.56 -0.30
CA CYS A 60 -6.49 -0.88 -0.05
C CYS A 60 -5.33 -1.41 0.80
N TYR A 61 -4.11 -0.91 0.56
CA TYR A 61 -2.93 -1.28 1.33
C TYR A 61 -3.05 -0.79 2.78
N GLU A 62 -3.48 0.45 2.98
CA GLU A 62 -3.66 1.05 4.29
C GLU A 62 -4.73 0.34 5.12
N LEU A 63 -5.88 0.02 4.53
CA LEU A 63 -6.95 -0.73 5.19
C LEU A 63 -6.50 -2.15 5.58
N ALA A 64 -5.76 -2.83 4.70
CA ALA A 64 -5.21 -4.16 4.99
C ALA A 64 -4.14 -4.12 6.09
N ALA A 65 -3.27 -3.11 6.09
CA ALA A 65 -2.27 -2.91 7.14
C ALA A 65 -2.92 -2.59 8.51
N GLU A 66 -3.96 -1.76 8.52
CA GLU A 66 -4.73 -1.49 9.73
C GLU A 66 -5.43 -2.75 10.27
N TYR A 67 -5.97 -3.58 9.36
CA TYR A 67 -6.53 -4.88 9.72
C TYR A 67 -5.46 -5.78 10.34
N GLU A 68 -4.29 -5.92 9.74
CA GLU A 68 -3.24 -6.79 10.29
C GLU A 68 -2.76 -6.32 11.66
N GLY A 69 -2.65 -5.00 11.88
CA GLY A 69 -2.20 -4.46 13.15
C GLY A 69 -3.22 -4.57 14.30
N LYS A 70 -4.53 -4.57 14.01
CA LYS A 70 -5.60 -4.52 15.04
C LYS A 70 -6.55 -5.72 15.03
N HIS A 71 -6.56 -6.50 13.96
CA HIS A 71 -7.53 -7.55 13.62
C HIS A 71 -8.99 -7.08 13.73
N ASP A 72 -9.25 -5.82 13.38
CA ASP A 72 -10.60 -5.26 13.36
C ASP A 72 -11.34 -5.68 12.08
N SER A 73 -12.33 -6.55 12.21
CA SER A 73 -13.11 -7.05 11.06
C SER A 73 -13.83 -5.94 10.28
N HIS A 74 -14.13 -4.80 10.90
CA HIS A 74 -14.75 -3.67 10.20
C HIS A 74 -13.85 -3.13 9.07
N LYS A 75 -12.53 -3.26 9.21
CA LYS A 75 -11.57 -2.88 8.15
C LYS A 75 -11.67 -3.76 6.92
N LEU A 76 -12.04 -5.03 7.09
CA LEU A 76 -12.32 -5.91 5.96
C LEU A 76 -13.62 -5.52 5.24
N ASP A 77 -14.62 -5.01 5.96
CA ASP A 77 -15.84 -4.48 5.36
C ASP A 77 -15.56 -3.20 4.55
N GLU A 78 -14.76 -2.27 5.12
CA GLU A 78 -14.27 -1.07 4.41
C GLU A 78 -13.51 -1.46 3.13
N LEU A 79 -12.56 -2.40 3.23
CA LEU A 79 -11.80 -2.91 2.08
C LEU A 79 -12.71 -3.56 1.04
N GLY A 80 -13.69 -4.36 1.47
CA GLY A 80 -14.69 -4.97 0.59
C GLY A 80 -15.53 -3.92 -0.15
N ASN A 81 -15.89 -2.82 0.50
CA ASN A 81 -16.62 -1.72 -0.13
C ASN A 81 -15.79 -1.02 -1.21
N VAL A 82 -14.50 -0.78 -0.96
CA VAL A 82 -13.58 -0.24 -1.98
C VAL A 82 -13.54 -1.18 -3.18
N LEU A 83 -13.25 -2.47 -2.96
CA LEU A 83 -13.12 -3.45 -4.04
C LEU A 83 -14.40 -3.65 -4.86
N THR A 84 -15.57 -3.63 -4.21
CA THR A 84 -16.87 -3.81 -4.90
C THR A 84 -17.36 -2.56 -5.61
N SER A 85 -16.79 -1.38 -5.32
CA SER A 85 -17.11 -0.13 -6.00
C SER A 85 -16.40 0.03 -7.35
N LEU A 86 -15.33 -0.74 -7.57
CA LEU A 86 -14.50 -0.69 -8.78
C LEU A 86 -15.18 -1.37 -9.97
N ASP A 87 -14.94 -0.85 -11.16
CA ASP A 87 -15.27 -1.57 -12.38
C ASP A 87 -14.28 -2.73 -12.64
N ALA A 88 -14.61 -3.60 -13.60
CA ALA A 88 -13.83 -4.79 -13.89
C ALA A 88 -12.40 -4.49 -14.35
N GLY A 89 -12.19 -3.38 -15.06
CA GLY A 89 -10.87 -2.96 -15.53
C GLY A 89 -9.99 -2.52 -14.36
N ASP A 90 -10.51 -1.65 -13.51
CA ASP A 90 -9.80 -1.15 -12.34
C ASP A 90 -9.49 -2.28 -11.34
N LEU A 91 -10.46 -3.18 -11.11
CA LEU A 91 -10.27 -4.32 -10.21
C LEU A 91 -9.13 -5.25 -10.66
N ILE A 92 -8.98 -5.45 -11.98
CA ILE A 92 -7.86 -6.23 -12.53
C ILE A 92 -6.53 -5.54 -12.21
N VAL A 93 -6.44 -4.23 -12.39
CA VAL A 93 -5.20 -3.48 -12.15
C VAL A 93 -4.86 -3.45 -10.65
N VAL A 94 -5.84 -3.23 -9.78
CA VAL A 94 -5.66 -3.28 -8.31
C VAL A 94 -5.16 -4.67 -7.90
N THR A 95 -5.84 -5.74 -8.30
CA THR A 95 -5.46 -7.12 -7.94
C THR A 95 -4.05 -7.46 -8.45
N LYS A 96 -3.72 -7.03 -9.67
CA LYS A 96 -2.40 -7.25 -10.26
C LYS A 96 -1.32 -6.44 -9.54
N SER A 97 -1.65 -5.23 -9.08
CA SER A 97 -0.74 -4.40 -8.29
C SER A 97 -0.33 -5.09 -7.00
N PHE A 98 -1.29 -5.61 -6.22
CA PHE A 98 -0.98 -6.39 -5.02
C PHE A 98 -0.17 -7.66 -5.31
N SER A 99 -0.45 -8.34 -6.42
CA SER A 99 0.36 -9.49 -6.85
C SER A 99 1.81 -9.09 -7.15
N HIS A 100 2.04 -7.90 -7.73
CA HIS A 100 3.38 -7.38 -7.98
C HIS A 100 4.10 -6.94 -6.71
N MET A 101 3.38 -6.34 -5.74
CA MET A 101 3.95 -5.94 -4.45
C MET A 101 4.43 -7.14 -3.61
N LEU A 102 3.84 -8.32 -3.81
CA LEU A 102 4.20 -9.56 -3.12
C LEU A 102 5.35 -10.35 -3.79
N ASN A 103 5.80 -9.96 -4.98
CA ASN A 103 6.87 -10.64 -5.72
C ASN A 103 8.25 -10.12 -5.32
#